data_AF-A0A078FGZ7-F1
#
_entry.id   AF-A0A078FGZ7-F1
#
_cell.length_a   1.000
_cell.length_b   1.000
_cell.length_c   1.000
_cell.angle_alpha   90.00
_cell.angle_beta   90.00
_cell.angle_gamma   90.00
#
_symmetry.space_group_name_H-M   'P 1'
#
loop_
_entity.id
_entity.type
_entity.pdbx_description
1 polymer ?
#
loop_
_entity_poly.entity_id
_entity_poly.type
_entity_poly.pdbx_seq_one_letter_code
_entity_poly.pdbx_strand_id
1 'polypeptide(L)'
;MDKTKRRIFDSTDEFDDEVPSECAPKDFFKVFGPAFKRNARWSVNTRVPDLGDENTPVKEVDSYYNFWYAFKSWREFPEEEEHDLEEAESREEKRWMERENARKTQKARKEEYARIRTLVDNAYKKDPRIVKRKEEEKAKKQAKKDEKVMAKKKLEEEAAAAIEEERRRKEEEAKLAAEAAQQQKKNKEKEKKLRMKLAKVLKNGNNDGTESEEEEVVEAKQNGHVEANGFATQSPRAAAMV
;
A
#
# COMPACT_ATOMS: atom_id res chain seq x y z
N MET A 1 -3.32 48.09 36.01
CA MET A 1 -2.87 48.33 34.62
C MET A 1 -3.93 47.82 33.67
N ASP A 2 -4.23 48.58 32.62
CA ASP A 2 -5.11 48.17 31.52
C ASP A 2 -4.42 47.07 30.69
N LYS A 3 -5.05 45.89 30.61
CA LYS A 3 -4.48 44.71 29.93
C LYS A 3 -4.30 44.96 28.43
N THR A 4 -5.18 45.75 27.83
CA THR A 4 -5.13 46.03 26.39
C THR A 4 -3.95 46.94 26.07
N LYS A 5 -3.79 48.03 26.83
CA LYS A 5 -2.64 48.93 26.69
C LYS A 5 -1.31 48.21 26.91
N ARG A 6 -1.27 47.28 27.86
CA ARG A 6 -0.06 46.47 28.09
C ARG A 6 0.25 45.55 26.91
N ARG A 7 -0.74 44.89 26.32
CA ARG A 7 -0.55 44.04 25.13
C ARG A 7 -0.07 44.81 23.92
N ILE A 8 -0.65 45.99 23.67
CA ILE A 8 -0.25 46.91 22.60
C ILE A 8 1.23 47.28 22.80
N PHE A 9 1.59 47.75 23.99
CA PHE A 9 2.98 48.08 24.34
C PHE A 9 3.95 46.91 24.16
N ASP A 10 3.58 45.74 24.66
CA ASP A 10 4.43 44.55 24.52
C ASP A 10 4.57 44.16 23.03
N SER A 11 3.55 44.37 22.20
CA SER A 11 3.53 44.01 20.77
C SER A 11 4.34 44.96 19.87
N THR A 12 4.53 46.22 20.29
CA THR A 12 5.35 47.23 19.61
C THR A 12 6.82 47.20 20.00
N ASP A 13 7.19 46.40 21.00
CA ASP A 13 8.57 46.22 21.43
C ASP A 13 9.42 45.52 20.36
N GLU A 14 10.71 45.86 20.26
CA GLU A 14 11.62 45.29 19.28
C GLU A 14 11.66 43.75 19.43
N PHE A 15 11.28 43.04 18.37
CA PHE A 15 11.20 41.59 18.37
C PHE A 15 11.93 41.00 17.17
N ASP A 16 12.73 39.98 17.43
CA ASP A 16 13.39 39.20 16.39
C ASP A 16 12.37 38.30 15.70
N ASP A 17 11.91 38.75 14.53
CA ASP A 17 10.97 38.03 13.67
C ASP A 17 11.65 36.99 12.76
N GLU A 18 12.98 36.79 12.86
CA GLU A 18 13.72 35.86 12.00
C GLU A 18 13.22 34.42 12.15
N VAL A 19 12.96 33.80 10.99
CA VAL A 19 12.52 32.40 10.88
C VAL A 19 13.68 31.56 10.33
N PRO A 20 14.28 30.65 11.12
CA PRO A 20 15.32 29.78 10.63
C PRO A 20 14.82 28.91 9.46
N SER A 21 15.60 28.90 8.37
CA SER A 21 15.30 28.13 7.14
C SER A 21 16.11 26.83 7.06
N GLU A 22 17.40 26.90 7.38
CA GLU A 22 18.32 25.76 7.30
C GLU A 22 18.97 25.49 8.66
N CYS A 23 19.02 24.20 9.04
CA CYS A 23 19.81 23.75 10.17
C CYS A 23 20.38 22.36 9.88
N ALA A 24 21.54 22.06 10.45
CA ALA A 24 22.03 20.70 10.55
C ALA A 24 21.16 19.91 11.55
N PRO A 25 20.98 18.58 11.37
CA PRO A 25 20.18 17.78 12.30
C PRO A 25 20.62 17.89 13.76
N LYS A 26 21.93 18.03 14.00
CA LYS A 26 22.54 18.14 15.34
C LYS A 26 22.27 19.47 16.03
N ASP A 27 22.00 20.51 15.25
CA ASP A 27 21.76 21.87 15.75
C ASP A 27 20.27 22.21 15.76
N PHE A 28 19.40 21.27 15.37
CA PHE A 28 17.95 21.47 15.32
C PHE A 28 17.38 22.08 16.61
N PHE A 29 17.65 21.47 17.76
CA PHE A 29 17.16 21.94 19.05
C PHE A 29 17.78 23.28 19.46
N LYS A 30 19.02 23.54 19.05
CA LYS A 30 19.73 24.80 19.34
C LYS A 30 19.21 25.97 18.52
N VAL A 31 18.80 25.72 17.27
CA VAL A 31 18.30 26.74 16.35
C VAL A 31 16.80 26.97 16.54
N PHE A 32 16.00 25.91 16.45
CA PHE A 32 14.55 26.03 16.51
C PHE A 32 14.02 26.18 17.94
N GLY A 33 14.69 25.62 18.94
CA GLY A 33 14.28 25.72 20.34
C GLY A 33 14.13 27.18 20.82
N PRO A 34 15.17 28.02 20.70
CA PRO A 34 15.08 29.44 21.03
C PRO A 34 14.05 30.19 20.17
N ALA A 35 13.95 29.88 18.87
CA ALA A 35 12.96 30.51 17.99
C ALA A 35 11.52 30.24 18.47
N PHE A 36 11.19 29.00 18.82
CA PHE A 36 9.88 28.66 19.38
C PHE A 36 9.65 29.29 20.75
N LYS A 37 10.67 29.31 21.64
CA LYS A 37 10.58 29.96 22.95
C LYS A 37 10.32 31.47 22.84
N ARG A 38 10.97 32.15 21.88
CA ARG A 38 10.70 33.57 21.59
C ARG A 38 9.24 33.79 21.16
N ASN A 39 8.75 32.98 20.24
CA ASN A 39 7.38 33.09 19.73
C ASN A 39 6.31 32.62 20.74
N ALA A 40 6.66 31.77 21.70
CA ALA A 40 5.76 31.28 22.74
C ALA A 40 5.19 32.41 23.60
N ARG A 41 5.92 33.54 23.74
CA ARG A 41 5.47 34.72 24.49
C ARG A 41 4.13 35.26 23.98
N TRP A 42 3.88 35.10 22.68
CA TRP A 42 2.67 35.56 22.00
C TRP A 42 1.50 34.58 22.10
N SER A 43 1.65 33.44 22.76
CA SER A 43 0.57 32.46 22.82
C SER A 43 -0.60 32.94 23.68
N VAL A 44 -1.82 32.81 23.16
CA VAL A 44 -3.05 32.97 23.96
C VAL A 44 -3.13 31.89 25.05
N ASN A 45 -2.54 30.72 24.80
CA ASN A 45 -2.53 29.60 25.74
C ASN A 45 -1.34 29.74 26.70
N THR A 46 -1.59 29.63 27.99
CA THR A 46 -0.54 29.76 29.02
C THR A 46 0.40 28.57 29.09
N ARG A 47 -0.06 27.37 28.72
CA ARG A 47 0.75 26.16 28.68
C ARG A 47 1.23 25.90 27.26
N VAL A 48 2.39 26.45 26.93
CA VAL A 48 3.08 26.17 25.67
C VAL A 48 3.95 24.92 25.85
N PRO A 49 3.78 23.88 25.03
CA PRO A 49 4.62 22.69 25.10
C PRO A 49 6.07 23.01 24.70
N ASP A 50 7.04 22.36 25.33
CA ASP A 50 8.46 22.50 24.96
C ASP A 50 8.79 21.58 23.77
N LEU A 51 9.83 21.94 23.01
CA LEU A 51 10.29 21.19 21.84
C LEU A 51 10.83 19.79 22.23
N GLY A 52 11.29 19.67 23.47
CA GLY A 52 11.88 18.45 24.03
C GLY A 52 13.30 18.20 23.52
N ASP A 53 13.65 16.93 23.47
CA ASP A 53 14.97 16.39 23.10
C ASP A 53 14.86 15.29 22.03
N GLU A 54 16.00 14.70 21.67
CA GLU A 54 16.06 13.61 20.67
C GLU A 54 15.30 12.35 21.11
N ASN A 55 15.13 12.14 22.42
CA ASN A 55 14.51 10.95 23.00
C ASN A 55 13.01 11.12 23.30
N THR A 56 12.47 12.31 23.05
CA THR A 56 11.07 12.63 23.34
C THR A 56 10.13 11.70 22.58
N PRO A 57 9.10 11.13 23.23
CA PRO A 57 8.17 10.21 22.59
C PRO A 57 7.47 10.86 21.39
N VAL A 58 7.28 10.08 20.33
CA VAL A 58 6.63 10.55 19.09
C VAL A 58 5.26 11.19 19.35
N LYS A 59 4.50 10.69 20.34
CA LYS A 59 3.21 11.26 20.73
C LYS A 59 3.32 12.69 21.25
N GLU A 60 4.35 12.99 22.02
CA GLU A 60 4.60 14.33 22.55
C GLU A 60 5.06 15.27 21.44
N VAL A 61 5.90 14.78 20.53
CA VAL A 61 6.32 15.51 19.33
C VAL A 61 5.10 15.88 18.46
N ASP A 62 4.19 14.93 18.23
CA ASP A 62 2.95 15.20 17.49
C ASP A 62 2.05 16.22 18.21
N SER A 63 1.89 16.11 19.53
CA SER A 63 1.13 17.10 20.32
C SER A 63 1.78 18.49 20.25
N TYR A 64 3.10 18.55 20.28
CA TYR A 64 3.86 19.80 20.16
C TYR A 64 3.57 20.47 18.82
N TYR A 65 3.71 19.73 17.72
CA TYR A 65 3.42 20.27 16.39
C TYR A 65 1.95 20.63 16.22
N ASN A 66 1.02 19.82 16.74
CA ASN A 66 -0.42 20.13 16.70
C ASN A 66 -0.75 21.45 17.41
N PHE A 67 -0.12 21.70 18.57
CA PHE A 67 -0.26 22.98 19.26
C PHE A 67 0.22 24.14 18.38
N TRP A 68 1.38 24.01 17.74
CA TRP A 68 1.96 25.06 16.93
C TRP A 68 1.24 25.28 15.57
N TYR A 69 0.70 24.23 14.95
CA TYR A 69 -0.18 24.38 13.79
C TYR A 69 -1.50 25.05 14.15
N ALA A 70 -1.99 24.88 15.38
CA ALA A 70 -3.17 25.53 15.92
C ALA A 70 -2.83 26.79 16.75
N PHE A 71 -1.63 27.35 16.59
CA PHE A 71 -1.14 28.46 17.40
C PHE A 71 -2.05 29.68 17.24
N LYS A 72 -2.43 30.28 18.37
CA LYS A 72 -3.20 31.52 18.41
C LYS A 72 -2.35 32.59 19.07
N SER A 73 -2.03 33.63 18.31
CA SER A 73 -1.27 34.77 18.79
C SER A 73 -2.18 35.82 19.42
N TRP A 74 -1.73 36.45 20.49
CA TRP A 74 -2.32 37.68 21.00
C TRP A 74 -1.59 38.96 20.56
N ARG A 75 -0.49 38.83 19.80
CA ARG A 75 0.28 39.97 19.30
C ARG A 75 -0.62 40.88 18.46
N GLU A 76 -0.56 42.17 18.73
CA GLU A 76 -1.31 43.22 18.04
C GLU A 76 -0.37 44.10 17.20
N PHE A 77 -0.89 44.73 16.16
CA PHE A 77 -0.10 45.55 15.23
C PHE A 77 -0.67 46.97 15.14
N PRO A 78 -0.58 47.76 16.22
CA PRO A 78 -1.11 49.12 16.26
C PRO A 78 -0.37 50.07 15.32
N GLU A 79 0.90 49.79 14.99
CA GLU A 79 1.70 50.58 14.04
C GLU A 79 1.12 50.58 12.63
N GLU A 80 0.34 49.56 12.28
CA GLU A 80 -0.32 49.42 10.98
C GLU A 80 -1.61 50.25 10.88
N GLU A 81 -2.09 50.80 12.01
CA GLU A 81 -3.27 51.67 12.06
C GLU A 81 -2.89 53.10 11.68
N GLU A 82 -2.71 53.33 10.37
CA GLU A 82 -2.26 54.61 9.83
C GLU A 82 -3.25 55.78 9.99
N HIS A 83 -4.56 55.53 10.10
CA HIS A 83 -5.57 56.59 10.19
C HIS A 83 -5.94 56.90 11.64
N ASP A 84 -5.79 58.15 12.07
CA ASP A 84 -6.31 58.62 13.36
C ASP A 84 -7.82 58.89 13.25
N LEU A 85 -8.60 58.23 14.10
CA LEU A 85 -10.05 58.37 14.14
C LEU A 85 -10.52 59.71 14.71
N GLU A 86 -9.62 60.46 15.37
CA GLU A 86 -9.88 61.82 15.88
C GLU A 86 -9.79 62.88 14.77
N GLU A 87 -9.12 62.59 13.65
CA GLU A 87 -8.99 63.50 12.50
C GLU A 87 -10.20 63.46 11.56
N ALA A 88 -11.13 62.51 11.74
CA ALA A 88 -12.29 62.38 10.86
C ALA A 88 -13.27 63.56 11.00
N GLU A 89 -13.57 64.24 9.89
CA GLU A 89 -14.49 65.38 9.84
C GLU A 89 -15.96 64.93 9.77
N SER A 90 -16.21 63.70 9.29
CA SER A 90 -17.55 63.13 9.12
C SER A 90 -17.66 61.71 9.68
N ARG A 91 -18.89 61.32 10.07
CA ARG A 91 -19.20 59.94 10.47
C ARG A 91 -18.87 58.92 9.38
N GLU A 92 -19.04 59.29 8.11
CA GLU A 92 -18.75 58.41 6.97
C GLU A 92 -17.25 58.21 6.79
N GLU A 93 -16.48 59.28 6.96
CA GLU A 93 -15.02 59.27 6.94
C GLU A 93 -14.47 58.43 8.09
N LYS A 94 -14.98 58.62 9.31
CA LYS A 94 -14.60 57.79 10.47
C LYS A 94 -14.82 56.29 10.21
N ARG A 95 -15.97 55.92 9.63
CA ARG A 95 -16.27 54.53 9.26
C ARG A 95 -15.38 54.00 8.13
N TRP A 96 -14.91 54.88 7.24
CA TRP A 96 -13.95 54.49 6.20
C TRP A 96 -12.57 54.25 6.82
N MET A 97 -12.09 55.16 7.67
CA MET A 97 -10.83 55.03 8.42
C MET A 97 -10.81 53.77 9.29
N GLU A 98 -11.88 53.51 10.05
CA GLU A 98 -12.01 52.28 10.86
C GLU A 98 -11.91 51.01 10.01
N ARG A 99 -12.52 51.00 8.82
CA ARG A 99 -12.46 49.86 7.89
C ARG A 99 -11.07 49.69 7.30
N GLU A 100 -10.40 50.79 6.97
CA GLU A 100 -9.07 50.76 6.38
C GLU A 100 -8.02 50.30 7.40
N ASN A 101 -8.06 50.82 8.64
CA ASN A 101 -7.24 50.31 9.75
C ASN A 101 -7.52 48.83 10.00
N ALA A 102 -8.79 48.41 10.09
CA ALA A 102 -9.13 47.01 10.27
C ALA A 102 -8.59 46.12 9.13
N ARG A 103 -8.57 46.61 7.88
CA ARG A 103 -8.01 45.91 6.73
C ARG A 103 -6.49 45.72 6.87
N LYS A 104 -5.76 46.77 7.28
CA LYS A 104 -4.30 46.72 7.49
C LYS A 104 -3.94 45.83 8.67
N THR A 105 -4.59 45.99 9.82
CA THR A 105 -4.38 45.13 10.99
C THR A 105 -4.69 43.66 10.70
N GLN A 106 -5.74 43.35 9.93
CA GLN A 106 -6.03 41.98 9.51
C GLN A 106 -4.95 41.41 8.58
N LYS A 107 -4.40 42.24 7.68
CA LYS A 107 -3.31 41.85 6.80
C LYS A 107 -2.04 41.53 7.60
N ALA A 108 -1.63 42.41 8.51
CA ALA A 108 -0.47 42.20 9.38
C ALA A 108 -0.61 40.95 10.26
N ARG A 109 -1.80 40.74 10.86
CA ARG A 109 -2.10 39.49 11.58
C ARG A 109 -1.95 38.27 10.68
N LYS A 110 -2.43 38.32 9.43
CA LYS A 110 -2.32 37.21 8.46
C LYS A 110 -0.86 36.92 8.09
N GLU A 111 -0.06 37.96 7.91
CA GLU A 111 1.38 37.84 7.64
C GLU A 111 2.11 37.21 8.83
N GLU A 112 1.77 37.59 10.06
CA GLU A 112 2.29 36.96 11.28
C GLU A 112 1.90 35.48 11.37
N TYR A 113 0.63 35.14 11.09
CA TYR A 113 0.20 33.74 11.01
C TYR A 113 0.99 32.97 9.95
N ALA A 114 1.24 33.56 8.79
CA ALA A 114 2.04 32.95 7.73
C ALA A 114 3.51 32.77 8.14
N ARG A 115 4.09 33.71 8.87
CA ARG A 115 5.45 33.65 9.42
C ARG A 115 5.59 32.50 10.42
N ILE A 116 4.70 32.41 11.41
CA ILE A 116 4.67 31.30 12.37
C ILE A 116 4.44 29.97 11.65
N ARG A 117 3.52 29.93 10.67
CA ARG A 117 3.27 28.74 9.86
C ARG A 117 4.54 28.26 9.14
N THR A 118 5.32 29.19 8.60
CA THR A 118 6.60 28.93 7.93
C THR A 118 7.65 28.40 8.90
N LEU A 119 7.75 28.98 10.12
CA LEU A 119 8.62 28.48 11.18
C LEU A 119 8.30 27.01 11.52
N VAL A 120 7.02 26.69 11.67
CA VAL A 120 6.55 25.34 11.99
C VAL A 120 6.85 24.37 10.83
N ASP A 121 6.62 24.77 9.59
CA ASP A 121 6.92 23.94 8.41
C ASP A 121 8.41 23.66 8.27
N ASN A 122 9.25 24.67 8.47
CA ASN A 122 10.70 24.52 8.40
C ASN A 122 11.19 23.57 9.48
N ALA A 123 10.73 23.75 10.72
CA ALA A 123 11.05 22.86 11.83
C ALA A 123 10.58 21.42 11.55
N TYR A 124 9.33 21.23 11.11
CA TYR A 124 8.77 19.90 10.86
C TYR A 124 9.52 19.13 9.76
N LYS A 125 10.03 19.83 8.74
CA LYS A 125 10.84 19.23 7.67
C LYS A 125 12.24 18.82 8.15
N LYS A 126 12.79 19.49 9.16
CA LYS A 126 14.17 19.33 9.63
C LYS A 126 14.30 18.53 10.92
N ASP A 127 13.22 18.32 11.66
CA ASP A 127 13.22 17.57 12.91
C ASP A 127 13.71 16.12 12.67
N PRO A 128 14.85 15.71 13.28
CA PRO A 128 15.40 14.38 13.09
C PRO A 128 14.42 13.24 13.44
N ARG A 129 13.54 13.46 14.43
CA ARG A 129 12.55 12.48 14.90
C ARG A 129 11.47 12.26 13.84
N ILE A 130 11.02 13.34 13.22
CA ILE A 130 10.02 13.32 12.14
C ILE A 130 10.61 12.74 10.85
N VAL A 131 11.84 13.11 10.51
CA VAL A 131 12.53 12.60 9.31
C VAL A 131 12.70 11.10 9.40
N LYS A 132 13.24 10.58 10.51
CA LYS A 132 13.36 9.12 10.75
C LYS A 132 12.04 8.40 10.59
N ARG A 133 10.97 8.91 11.24
CA ARG A 133 9.61 8.35 11.13
C ARG A 133 9.12 8.32 9.69
N LYS A 134 9.31 9.41 8.94
CA LYS A 134 8.86 9.53 7.55
C LYS A 134 9.61 8.56 6.63
N GLU A 135 10.91 8.35 6.88
CA GLU A 135 11.72 7.36 6.17
C GLU A 135 11.26 5.94 6.46
N GLU A 136 11.02 5.60 7.73
CA GLU A 136 10.46 4.30 8.13
C GLU A 136 9.08 4.04 7.54
N GLU A 137 8.19 5.02 7.55
CA GLU A 137 6.85 4.91 6.96
C GLU A 137 6.94 4.71 5.44
N LYS A 138 7.82 5.46 4.77
CA LYS A 138 8.08 5.30 3.34
C LYS A 138 8.66 3.92 3.03
N ALA A 139 9.58 3.41 3.85
CA ALA A 139 10.17 2.08 3.71
C ALA A 139 9.12 0.98 3.90
N LYS A 140 8.27 1.07 4.95
CA LYS A 140 7.17 0.12 5.19
C LYS A 140 6.16 0.13 4.04
N LYS A 141 5.79 1.31 3.54
CA LYS A 141 4.88 1.45 2.41
C LYS A 141 5.48 0.89 1.12
N GLN A 142 6.79 1.08 0.92
CA GLN A 142 7.50 0.53 -0.23
C GLN A 142 7.60 -0.99 -0.14
N ALA A 143 8.00 -1.54 1.01
CA ALA A 143 8.05 -2.98 1.24
C ALA A 143 6.68 -3.64 0.99
N LYS A 144 5.58 -3.04 1.46
CA LYS A 144 4.22 -3.53 1.21
C LYS A 144 3.83 -3.48 -0.28
N LYS A 145 4.32 -2.50 -1.03
CA LYS A 145 4.11 -2.44 -2.50
C LYS A 145 4.91 -3.52 -3.21
N ASP A 146 6.18 -3.68 -2.83
CA ASP A 146 7.08 -4.65 -3.43
C ASP A 146 6.60 -6.08 -3.14
N GLU A 147 6.12 -6.36 -1.93
CA GLU A 147 5.50 -7.64 -1.57
C GLU A 147 4.28 -7.95 -2.45
N LYS A 148 3.39 -6.97 -2.68
CA LYS A 148 2.23 -7.13 -3.57
C LYS A 148 2.65 -7.38 -5.02
N VAL A 149 3.67 -6.68 -5.50
CA VAL A 149 4.21 -6.87 -6.86
C VAL A 149 4.83 -8.26 -7.00
N MET A 150 5.61 -8.70 -6.02
CA MET A 150 6.22 -10.03 -6.01
C MET A 150 5.19 -11.15 -5.90
N ALA A 151 4.16 -10.99 -5.07
CA ALA A 151 3.05 -11.94 -4.99
C ALA A 151 2.29 -12.07 -6.31
N LYS A 152 2.01 -10.93 -6.97
CA LYS A 152 1.35 -10.93 -8.29
C LYS A 152 2.22 -11.61 -9.36
N LYS A 153 3.53 -11.32 -9.38
CA LYS A 153 4.46 -11.96 -10.33
C LYS A 153 4.55 -13.47 -10.13
N LYS A 154 4.61 -13.95 -8.88
CA LYS A 154 4.62 -15.39 -8.59
C LYS A 154 3.34 -16.08 -9.07
N LEU A 155 2.19 -15.47 -8.85
CA LEU A 155 0.91 -16.00 -9.35
C LEU A 155 0.85 -16.03 -10.88
N GLU A 156 1.37 -15.01 -11.56
CA GLU A 156 1.45 -14.97 -13.02
C GLU A 156 2.43 -16.02 -13.57
N GLU A 157 3.57 -16.23 -12.92
CA GLU A 157 4.56 -17.24 -13.28
C GLU A 157 4.06 -18.67 -13.06
N GLU A 158 3.40 -18.93 -11.91
CA GLU A 158 2.76 -20.21 -11.64
C GLU A 158 1.62 -20.50 -12.63
N ALA A 159 0.81 -19.51 -12.98
CA ALA A 159 -0.23 -19.65 -13.99
C ALA A 159 0.36 -19.92 -15.39
N ALA A 160 1.43 -19.22 -15.77
CA ALA A 160 2.11 -19.44 -17.05
C ALA A 160 2.77 -20.83 -17.10
N ALA A 161 3.40 -21.27 -16.01
CA ALA A 161 3.99 -22.61 -15.90
C ALA A 161 2.92 -23.71 -16.00
N ALA A 162 1.75 -23.54 -15.36
CA ALA A 162 0.65 -24.49 -15.46
C ALA A 162 0.08 -24.60 -16.88
N ILE A 163 -0.06 -23.47 -17.60
CA ILE A 163 -0.52 -23.46 -19.00
C ILE A 163 0.50 -24.17 -19.91
N GLU A 164 1.80 -23.93 -19.71
CA GLU A 164 2.84 -24.58 -20.51
C GLU A 164 2.93 -26.08 -20.23
N GLU A 165 2.80 -26.51 -18.97
CA GLU A 165 2.76 -27.93 -18.61
C GLU A 165 1.55 -28.64 -19.22
N GLU A 166 0.37 -28.02 -19.17
CA GLU A 166 -0.84 -28.57 -19.80
C GLU A 166 -0.67 -28.72 -21.32
N ARG A 167 -0.06 -27.72 -21.98
CA ARG A 167 0.25 -27.79 -23.40
C ARG A 167 1.23 -28.93 -23.71
N ARG A 168 2.29 -29.08 -22.92
CA ARG A 168 3.28 -30.16 -23.10
C ARG A 168 2.65 -31.54 -22.93
N ARG A 169 1.79 -31.72 -21.92
CA ARG A 169 1.04 -32.99 -21.72
C ARG A 169 0.13 -33.32 -22.91
N LYS A 170 -0.62 -32.34 -23.43
CA LYS A 170 -1.48 -32.53 -24.60
C LYS A 170 -0.68 -32.89 -25.86
N GLU A 171 0.49 -32.28 -26.05
CA GLU A 171 1.38 -32.61 -27.17
C GLU A 171 1.99 -34.01 -27.06
N GLU A 172 2.41 -34.43 -25.86
CA GLU A 172 2.92 -35.79 -25.61
C GLU A 172 1.84 -36.85 -25.81
N GLU A 173 0.62 -36.62 -25.32
CA GLU A 173 -0.51 -37.51 -25.51
C GLU A 173 -0.90 -37.63 -26.99
N ALA A 174 -0.91 -36.51 -27.74
CA ALA A 174 -1.16 -36.51 -29.17
C ALA A 174 -0.08 -37.29 -29.96
N LYS A 175 1.20 -37.19 -29.56
CA LYS A 175 2.31 -37.95 -30.17
C LYS A 175 2.16 -39.45 -29.90
N LEU A 176 1.89 -39.84 -28.66
CA LEU A 176 1.67 -41.24 -28.27
C LEU A 176 0.46 -41.84 -29.00
N ALA A 177 -0.65 -41.10 -29.09
CA ALA A 177 -1.84 -41.53 -29.82
C ALA A 177 -1.57 -41.69 -31.33
N ALA A 178 -0.79 -40.77 -31.93
CA ALA A 178 -0.39 -40.87 -33.33
C ALA A 178 0.51 -42.08 -33.59
N GLU A 179 1.48 -42.35 -32.70
CA GLU A 179 2.37 -43.51 -32.80
C GLU A 179 1.59 -44.83 -32.63
N ALA A 180 0.69 -44.90 -31.63
CA ALA A 180 -0.18 -46.06 -31.42
C ALA A 180 -1.08 -46.31 -32.64
N ALA A 181 -1.66 -45.27 -33.25
CA ALA A 181 -2.46 -45.39 -34.46
C ALA A 181 -1.64 -45.90 -35.66
N GLN A 182 -0.39 -45.46 -35.81
CA GLN A 182 0.51 -45.98 -36.84
C GLN A 182 0.88 -47.46 -36.59
N GLN A 183 1.16 -47.83 -35.35
CA GLN A 183 1.49 -49.21 -34.97
C GLN A 183 0.31 -50.15 -35.25
N GLN A 184 -0.92 -49.73 -34.91
CA GLN A 184 -2.14 -50.48 -35.21
C GLN A 184 -2.36 -50.65 -36.73
N LYS A 185 -2.12 -49.62 -37.54
CA LYS A 185 -2.20 -49.73 -39.02
C LYS A 185 -1.18 -50.74 -39.54
N LYS A 186 0.08 -50.66 -39.11
CA LYS A 186 1.14 -51.62 -39.48
C LYS A 186 0.78 -53.05 -39.05
N ASN A 187 0.21 -53.23 -37.86
CA ASN A 187 -0.19 -54.55 -37.36
C ASN A 187 -1.38 -55.13 -38.15
N LYS A 188 -2.40 -54.31 -38.47
CA LYS A 188 -3.52 -54.72 -39.32
C LYS A 188 -3.06 -55.12 -40.73
N GLU A 189 -2.08 -54.42 -41.30
CA GLU A 189 -1.49 -54.81 -42.59
C GLU A 189 -0.70 -56.12 -42.52
N LYS A 190 0.10 -56.31 -41.47
CA LYS A 190 0.82 -57.57 -41.22
C LYS A 190 -0.16 -58.74 -41.05
N GLU A 191 -1.21 -58.55 -40.28
CA GLU A 191 -2.26 -59.55 -40.04
C GLU A 191 -3.01 -59.90 -41.34
N LYS A 192 -3.39 -58.90 -42.15
CA LYS A 192 -3.97 -59.13 -43.48
C LYS A 192 -3.02 -59.94 -44.38
N LYS A 193 -1.73 -59.62 -44.40
CA LYS A 193 -0.71 -60.37 -45.17
C LYS A 193 -0.57 -61.81 -44.67
N LEU A 194 -0.56 -62.02 -43.35
CA LEU A 194 -0.52 -63.36 -42.76
C LEU A 194 -1.78 -64.16 -43.08
N ARG A 195 -2.98 -63.56 -43.00
CA ARG A 195 -4.24 -64.18 -43.42
C ARG A 195 -4.24 -64.58 -44.90
N MET A 196 -3.74 -63.73 -45.79
CA MET A 196 -3.63 -64.08 -47.22
C MET A 196 -2.67 -65.25 -47.45
N LYS A 197 -1.55 -65.30 -46.71
CA LYS A 197 -0.61 -66.44 -46.78
C LYS A 197 -1.25 -67.73 -46.26
N LEU A 198 -1.92 -67.67 -45.11
CA LEU A 198 -2.62 -68.81 -44.51
C LEU A 198 -3.73 -69.34 -45.45
N ALA A 199 -4.53 -68.44 -46.06
CA ALA A 199 -5.55 -68.80 -47.02
C ALA A 199 -4.97 -69.46 -48.29
N LYS A 200 -3.75 -69.06 -48.70
CA LYS A 200 -3.04 -69.68 -49.83
C LYS A 200 -2.53 -71.08 -49.49
N VAL A 201 -2.08 -71.29 -48.25
CA VAL A 201 -1.69 -72.62 -47.74
C VAL A 201 -2.91 -73.54 -47.66
N LEU A 202 -4.03 -73.07 -47.11
CA LEU A 202 -5.30 -73.82 -47.07
C LEU A 202 -5.83 -74.18 -48.46
N LYS A 203 -5.66 -73.29 -49.46
CA LYS A 203 -6.09 -73.57 -50.84
C LYS A 203 -5.19 -74.57 -51.58
N ASN A 204 -3.92 -74.69 -51.16
CA ASN A 204 -2.98 -75.68 -51.69
C ASN A 204 -2.96 -76.99 -50.88
N GLY A 205 -3.61 -77.03 -49.72
CA GLY A 205 -3.69 -78.21 -48.84
C GLY A 205 -4.88 -79.14 -49.08
N ASN A 206 -5.77 -78.83 -50.03
CA ASN A 206 -6.86 -79.74 -50.42
C ASN A 206 -6.36 -80.77 -51.44
N ASN A 207 -5.50 -81.67 -50.99
CA ASN A 207 -5.52 -83.05 -51.46
C ASN A 207 -5.05 -83.97 -50.31
N ASP A 208 -5.90 -84.95 -50.01
CA ASP A 208 -5.76 -86.10 -49.10
C ASP A 208 -6.02 -85.94 -47.59
N GLY A 209 -7.09 -86.62 -47.14
CA GLY A 209 -6.97 -87.73 -46.19
C GLY A 209 -6.95 -87.48 -44.67
N THR A 210 -8.07 -87.87 -44.03
CA THR A 210 -8.19 -88.62 -42.75
C THR A 210 -7.84 -87.98 -41.38
N GLU A 211 -8.92 -87.82 -40.60
CA GLU A 211 -9.20 -88.40 -39.25
C GLU A 211 -8.36 -88.04 -38.00
N SER A 212 -9.09 -87.50 -36.99
CA SER A 212 -8.89 -87.59 -35.52
C SER A 212 -7.63 -86.93 -34.92
N GLU A 213 -7.55 -86.35 -33.71
CA GLU A 213 -8.31 -86.42 -32.45
C GLU A 213 -8.30 -85.04 -31.72
N GLU A 214 -9.03 -85.03 -30.61
CA GLU A 214 -9.34 -84.00 -29.62
C GLU A 214 -8.14 -83.22 -29.03
N GLU A 215 -8.35 -81.94 -28.67
CA GLU A 215 -8.22 -81.53 -27.26
C GLU A 215 -8.79 -80.12 -27.00
N GLU A 216 -9.42 -80.06 -25.82
CA GLU A 216 -10.14 -79.00 -25.14
C GLU A 216 -9.24 -77.83 -24.71
N VAL A 217 -9.76 -76.59 -24.68
CA VAL A 217 -9.81 -75.71 -23.48
C VAL A 217 -10.73 -74.53 -23.78
N VAL A 218 -11.81 -74.51 -23.02
CA VAL A 218 -12.82 -73.47 -22.86
C VAL A 218 -12.23 -72.32 -22.03
N GLU A 219 -12.37 -71.06 -22.46
CA GLU A 219 -12.87 -70.01 -21.55
C GLU A 219 -13.33 -68.75 -22.32
N ALA A 220 -14.64 -68.54 -22.31
CA ALA A 220 -15.27 -67.31 -22.75
C ALA A 220 -15.95 -66.64 -21.54
N LYS A 221 -15.53 -65.40 -21.29
CA LYS A 221 -16.30 -64.30 -20.67
C LYS A 221 -16.74 -64.44 -19.20
N GLN A 222 -16.12 -63.62 -18.36
CA GLN A 222 -16.91 -62.82 -17.41
C GLN A 222 -16.31 -61.41 -17.29
N ASN A 223 -17.03 -60.43 -17.85
CA ASN A 223 -16.98 -59.05 -17.38
C ASN A 223 -17.43 -59.03 -15.92
N GLY A 224 -16.69 -58.36 -15.05
CA GLY A 224 -17.20 -58.03 -13.72
C GLY A 224 -16.13 -57.56 -12.73
N HIS A 225 -16.12 -56.25 -12.49
CA HIS A 225 -15.88 -55.65 -11.17
C HIS A 225 -14.43 -55.58 -10.65
N VAL A 226 -13.81 -54.40 -10.79
CA VAL A 226 -12.77 -53.94 -9.85
C VAL A 226 -13.08 -52.50 -9.42
N GLU A 227 -13.73 -52.43 -8.26
CA GLU A 227 -13.48 -51.51 -7.14
C GLU A 227 -13.36 -49.99 -7.41
N ALA A 228 -14.50 -49.31 -7.29
CA ALA A 228 -14.55 -47.93 -6.80
C ALA A 228 -14.69 -47.97 -5.27
N ASN A 229 -13.58 -47.92 -4.54
CA ASN A 229 -13.61 -47.70 -3.10
C ASN A 229 -13.89 -46.21 -2.83
N GLY A 230 -15.10 -45.96 -2.31
CA GLY A 230 -15.57 -44.66 -1.87
C GLY A 230 -14.85 -44.20 -0.61
N PHE A 231 -14.34 -42.96 -0.64
CA PHE A 231 -13.97 -42.22 0.56
C PHE A 231 -15.23 -41.47 1.03
N ALA A 232 -15.98 -42.12 1.92
CA ALA A 232 -17.15 -41.52 2.57
C ALA A 232 -16.69 -40.46 3.58
N THR A 233 -17.34 -39.32 3.48
CA THR A 233 -17.24 -38.15 4.36
C THR A 233 -17.70 -38.51 5.79
N GLN A 234 -16.88 -38.22 6.79
CA GLN A 234 -17.33 -38.15 8.19
C GLN A 234 -17.58 -36.68 8.55
N SER A 235 -18.86 -36.36 8.75
CA SER A 235 -19.33 -35.21 9.51
C SER A 235 -19.94 -35.73 10.80
N PRO A 236 -19.49 -35.30 12.00
CA PRO A 236 -20.25 -35.50 13.22
C PRO A 236 -21.16 -34.31 13.47
N ARG A 237 -22.46 -34.60 13.46
CA ARG A 237 -23.55 -33.73 13.86
C ARG A 237 -23.58 -33.62 15.39
N ALA A 238 -23.75 -32.38 15.86
CA ALA A 238 -24.25 -31.93 17.15
C ALA A 238 -24.73 -32.99 18.16
N ALA A 239 -24.14 -32.95 19.35
CA ALA A 239 -24.75 -33.42 20.60
C ALA A 239 -25.08 -32.18 21.44
N ALA A 240 -26.36 -32.02 21.76
CA ALA A 240 -26.87 -31.16 22.81
C ALA A 240 -27.12 -32.03 24.04
N MET A 241 -26.63 -31.62 25.22
CA MET A 241 -27.31 -31.82 26.51
C MET A 241 -26.56 -31.14 27.66
N VAL A 242 -27.32 -30.31 28.40
CA VAL A 242 -27.17 -29.79 29.77
C VAL A 242 -26.10 -28.72 30.00
#